data_AF-W1YLE4-F1
#
_entry.id   AF-W1YLE4-F1
#
_cell.length_a   1.000
_cell.length_b   1.000
_cell.length_c   1.000
_cell.angle_alpha   90.00
_cell.angle_beta   90.00
_cell.angle_gamma   90.00
#
_symmetry.space_group_name_H-M   'P 1'
#
loop_
_entity.id
_entity.type
_entity.pdbx_description
1 polymer ?
#
loop_
_entity_poly.entity_id
_entity_poly.type
_entity_poly.pdbx_seq_one_letter_code
_entity_poly.pdbx_strand_id
1 'polypeptide(L)'
;YPMVDIKVIVFDGSYHDVDSNEMAFKIAGSMGFKEGARKADPALLEPYMSVEVDVPEEYMGDVIGDLNSRRGRMDGMEARNGSQHIKAHDPLREMF
;
A
#
# COMPACT_ATOMS: atom_id res chain seq x y z
N TYR A 1 -10.10 -3.10 5.48
CA TYR A 1 -9.30 -2.37 4.49
C TYR A 1 -9.82 -2.68 3.10
N PRO A 2 -9.86 -1.70 2.19
CA PRO A 2 -10.21 -1.97 0.79
C PRO A 2 -9.15 -2.90 0.17
N MET A 3 -9.60 -3.88 -0.59
CA MET A 3 -8.70 -4.78 -1.32
C MET A 3 -8.44 -4.18 -2.69
N VAL A 4 -7.18 -4.00 -3.04
CA VAL A 4 -6.71 -3.33 -4.27
C VAL A 4 -5.85 -4.29 -5.09
N ASP A 5 -5.56 -3.93 -6.34
CA ASP A 5 -4.69 -4.69 -7.25
C ASP A 5 -5.16 -6.13 -7.51
N ILE A 6 -6.47 -6.29 -7.73
CA ILE A 6 -7.10 -7.59 -7.96
C ILE A 6 -7.52 -7.72 -9.42
N LYS A 7 -7.22 -8.88 -10.02
CA LYS A 7 -7.79 -9.30 -11.30
C LYS A 7 -8.81 -10.39 -11.07
N VAL A 8 -10.04 -10.17 -11.53
CA VAL A 8 -11.13 -11.16 -11.47
C VAL A 8 -11.49 -11.59 -12.89
N ILE A 9 -11.60 -12.90 -13.12
CA ILE A 9 -12.02 -13.46 -14.39
C ILE A 9 -13.20 -14.40 -14.11
N VAL A 10 -14.33 -14.12 -14.74
CA VAL A 10 -15.48 -15.04 -14.77
C VAL A 10 -15.36 -15.85 -16.05
N PHE A 11 -15.13 -17.15 -15.93
CA PHE A 11 -14.91 -18.04 -17.06
C PHE A 11 -15.99 -19.13 -17.20
N ASP A 12 -16.85 -19.29 -16.20
CA ASP A 12 -17.93 -20.27 -16.18
C ASP A 12 -19.11 -19.76 -15.34
N GLY A 13 -20.30 -20.29 -15.57
CA GLY A 13 -21.52 -19.94 -14.85
C GLY A 13 -22.80 -20.49 -15.49
N SER A 14 -23.87 -20.52 -14.70
CA SER A 14 -25.21 -20.93 -15.13
C SER A 14 -26.25 -19.93 -14.64
N TYR A 15 -27.39 -19.86 -15.30
CA TYR A 15 -28.51 -19.02 -14.90
C TYR A 15 -29.84 -19.75 -15.08
N HIS A 16 -30.87 -19.22 -14.42
CA HIS A 16 -32.25 -19.68 -14.51
C HIS A 16 -33.15 -18.49 -14.86
N ASP A 17 -33.96 -18.63 -15.91
CA ASP A 17 -34.78 -17.53 -16.47
C ASP A 17 -35.75 -16.83 -15.50
N VAL A 18 -36.13 -17.49 -14.40
CA VAL A 18 -37.19 -17.02 -13.50
C VAL A 18 -36.62 -16.51 -12.18
N ASP A 19 -35.60 -17.19 -11.66
CA ASP A 19 -35.01 -16.91 -10.34
C ASP A 19 -33.69 -16.13 -10.41
N SER A 20 -33.03 -16.09 -11.58
CA SER A 20 -31.79 -15.33 -11.75
C SER A 20 -32.09 -13.87 -12.07
N ASN A 21 -31.70 -13.01 -11.13
CA ASN A 21 -31.79 -11.55 -11.26
C ASN A 21 -30.47 -10.89 -10.90
N GLU A 22 -30.35 -9.59 -11.15
CA GLU A 22 -29.14 -8.82 -10.90
C GLU A 22 -28.63 -8.96 -9.44
N MET A 23 -29.55 -8.98 -8.48
CA MET A 23 -29.20 -9.12 -7.07
C MET A 23 -28.61 -10.51 -6.77
N ALA A 24 -29.16 -11.56 -7.36
CA ALA A 24 -28.65 -12.93 -7.23
C ALA A 24 -27.21 -13.04 -7.75
N PHE A 25 -26.90 -12.42 -8.90
CA PHE A 25 -25.53 -12.40 -9.43
C PHE A 25 -24.56 -11.57 -8.59
N LYS A 26 -24.99 -10.43 -8.02
CA LYS A 26 -24.16 -9.66 -7.09
C LYS A 26 -23.81 -10.47 -5.84
N ILE A 27 -24.76 -11.23 -5.31
CA ILE A 27 -24.55 -12.10 -4.16
C ILE A 27 -23.62 -13.27 -4.54
N ALA A 28 -23.85 -13.93 -5.68
CA ALA A 28 -23.00 -15.01 -6.19
C ALA A 28 -21.54 -14.54 -6.39
N GLY A 29 -21.33 -13.37 -7.00
CA GLY A 29 -20.02 -12.77 -7.16
C GLY A 29 -19.35 -12.43 -5.82
N SER A 30 -20.11 -11.91 -4.84
CA SER A 30 -19.58 -11.65 -3.50
C SER A 30 -19.13 -12.92 -2.79
N MET A 31 -19.90 -14.01 -2.91
CA MET A 31 -19.54 -15.31 -2.32
C MET A 31 -18.29 -15.89 -2.99
N GLY A 32 -18.26 -15.90 -4.33
CA GLY A 32 -17.10 -16.38 -5.09
C GLY A 32 -15.83 -15.59 -4.79
N PHE A 33 -15.93 -14.26 -4.71
CA PHE A 33 -14.80 -13.40 -4.35
C PHE A 33 -14.28 -13.68 -2.94
N LYS A 34 -15.16 -13.85 -1.94
CA LYS A 34 -14.76 -14.14 -0.56
C LYS A 34 -13.99 -15.46 -0.45
N GLU A 35 -14.47 -16.50 -1.12
CA GLU A 35 -13.82 -17.81 -1.13
C GLU A 35 -12.50 -17.80 -1.90
N GLY A 36 -12.44 -17.10 -3.04
CA GLY A 36 -11.21 -16.91 -3.81
C GLY A 36 -10.16 -16.12 -3.04
N ALA A 37 -10.54 -14.99 -2.45
CA ALA A 37 -9.63 -14.12 -1.70
C ALA A 37 -8.97 -14.83 -0.51
N ARG A 38 -9.69 -15.72 0.19
CA ARG A 38 -9.13 -16.53 1.29
C ARG A 38 -8.05 -17.50 0.84
N LYS A 39 -8.13 -17.98 -0.41
CA LYS A 39 -7.17 -18.93 -0.99
C LYS A 39 -5.99 -18.23 -1.69
N ALA A 40 -6.08 -16.93 -1.90
CA ALA A 40 -5.11 -16.13 -2.64
C ALA A 40 -3.99 -15.53 -1.77
N ASP A 41 -3.89 -15.95 -0.51
CA ASP A 41 -2.91 -15.45 0.48
C ASP A 41 -2.90 -13.91 0.61
N PRO A 42 -4.00 -13.32 1.12
CA PRO A 42 -4.15 -11.87 1.12
C PRO A 42 -3.20 -11.23 2.14
N ALA A 43 -2.46 -10.20 1.69
CA ALA A 43 -1.58 -9.40 2.53
C ALA A 43 -2.22 -8.06 2.92
N LEU A 44 -1.91 -7.58 4.13
CA LEU A 44 -2.26 -6.22 4.53
C LEU A 44 -1.20 -5.26 4.03
N LEU A 45 -1.62 -4.26 3.26
CA LEU A 45 -0.75 -3.20 2.76
C LEU A 45 -0.81 -1.99 3.69
N GLU A 46 0.34 -1.34 3.90
CA GLU A 46 0.44 -0.03 4.54
C GLU A 46 0.93 1.02 3.52
N PRO A 47 0.47 2.27 3.60
CA PRO A 47 0.95 3.32 2.71
C PRO A 47 2.39 3.72 3.08
N TYR A 48 3.24 3.72 2.05
CA TYR A 48 4.61 4.22 2.12
C TYR A 48 4.67 5.60 1.47
N MET A 49 5.23 6.58 2.19
CA MET A 49 5.29 7.97 1.79
C MET A 49 6.68 8.33 1.29
N SER A 50 6.77 9.17 0.27
CA SER A 50 8.02 9.84 -0.10
C SER A 50 8.22 11.03 0.83
N VAL A 51 9.34 11.06 1.53
CA VAL A 51 9.72 12.12 2.46
C VAL A 51 11.01 12.77 1.96
N GLU A 52 11.00 14.09 1.88
CA GLU A 52 12.17 14.90 1.56
C GLU A 52 12.50 15.75 2.78
N VAL A 53 13.75 15.70 3.22
CA VAL A 53 14.21 16.40 4.43
C VAL A 53 15.42 17.27 4.10
N ASP A 54 15.32 18.54 4.47
CA ASP A 54 16.34 19.55 4.21
C ASP A 54 16.96 19.98 5.53
N VAL A 55 18.18 19.52 5.79
CA VAL A 55 18.83 19.70 7.10
C VAL A 55 20.25 20.21 6.94
N PRO A 56 20.72 21.11 7.83
CA PRO A 56 22.14 21.44 7.92
C PRO A 56 22.98 20.18 8.19
N GLU A 57 24.23 20.16 7.72
CA GLU A 57 25.13 19.01 7.86
C GLU A 57 25.35 18.58 9.32
N GLU A 58 25.31 19.54 10.25
CA GLU A 58 25.45 19.29 11.70
C GLU A 58 24.33 18.44 12.30
N TYR A 59 23.12 18.44 11.73
CA TYR A 59 21.95 17.69 12.20
C TYR A 59 21.66 16.43 11.37
N MET A 60 22.50 16.14 10.37
CA MET A 60 22.30 15.00 9.47
C MET A 60 22.25 13.67 10.23
N GLY A 61 23.10 13.48 11.26
CA GLY A 61 23.14 12.25 12.04
C GLY A 61 21.86 11.97 12.80
N ASP A 62 21.29 13.00 13.44
CA ASP A 62 20.06 12.87 14.22
C ASP A 62 18.87 12.51 13.32
N VAL A 63 18.81 13.13 12.14
CA VAL A 63 17.73 12.91 11.14
C VAL A 63 17.81 11.51 10.57
N ILE A 64 19.01 11.02 10.22
CA ILE A 64 19.19 9.63 9.77
C ILE A 64 18.80 8.64 10.89
N GLY A 65 19.11 8.97 12.14
CA GLY A 65 18.68 8.18 13.30
C GLY A 65 17.16 8.08 13.43
N ASP A 66 16.47 9.21 13.32
CA ASP A 66 15.00 9.27 13.39
C ASP A 66 14.35 8.49 12.24
N LEU A 67 14.81 8.69 10.99
CA LEU A 67 14.30 7.96 9.82
C LEU A 67 14.47 6.43 9.96
N ASN A 68 15.64 5.95 10.40
CA ASN A 68 15.85 4.52 10.64
C ASN A 68 14.95 3.96 11.76
N SER A 69 14.70 4.76 12.81
CA SER A 69 13.80 4.34 13.90
C SER A 69 12.36 4.16 13.43
N ARG A 70 11.93 4.91 12.41
CA ARG A 70 10.60 4.86 11.78
C ARG A 70 10.47 3.79 10.69
N ARG A 71 11.39 2.82 10.62
CA ARG A 71 11.48 1.83 9.52
C ARG A 71 11.65 2.46 8.14
N GLY A 72 12.18 3.68 8.11
CA GLY A 72 12.42 4.44 6.90
C GLY A 72 13.54 3.87 6.04
N ARG A 73 13.38 3.97 4.73
CA ARG A 73 14.38 3.56 3.74
C ARG A 73 14.91 4.78 3.01
N MET A 74 16.21 5.04 3.11
CA MET A 74 16.86 6.11 2.35
C MET A 74 17.12 5.68 0.90
N ASP A 75 16.76 6.54 -0.04
CA ASP A 75 17.01 6.36 -1.47
C ASP A 75 18.22 7.13 -1.96
N GLY A 76 18.51 8.29 -1.36
CA GLY A 76 19.67 9.10 -1.74
C GLY A 76 19.81 10.38 -0.92
N MET A 77 21.02 10.94 -0.95
CA MET A 77 21.35 12.21 -0.30
C MET A 77 22.09 13.11 -1.30
N GLU A 78 21.68 14.37 -1.36
CA GLU A 78 22.26 15.39 -2.24
C GLU A 78 22.70 16.60 -1.41
N ALA A 79 23.96 17.01 -1.53
CA ALA A 79 24.45 18.22 -0.88
C ALA A 79 24.06 19.47 -1.69
N ARG A 80 23.38 20.42 -1.05
CA ARG A 80 22.91 21.66 -1.67
C ARG A 80 23.21 22.87 -0.79
N ASN A 81 24.10 23.76 -1.24
CA ASN A 81 24.37 25.05 -0.60
C ASN A 81 24.61 25.01 0.92
N GLY A 82 25.35 24.01 1.42
CA GLY A 82 25.65 23.87 2.85
C GLY A 82 24.57 23.15 3.68
N SER A 83 23.48 22.69 3.04
CA SER A 83 22.51 21.75 3.62
C SER A 83 22.55 20.41 2.86
N GLN A 84 22.08 19.35 3.52
CA GLN A 84 21.86 18.02 2.94
C GLN A 84 20.36 17.86 2.64
N HIS A 85 20.04 17.50 1.40
CA HIS A 85 18.72 17.02 1.01
C HIS A 85 18.72 15.49 1.10
N ILE A 86 17.85 14.93 1.93
CA ILE A 86 17.70 13.48 2.09
C ILE A 86 16.35 13.08 1.48
N LYS A 87 16.36 12.09 0.58
CA LYS A 87 15.16 11.46 0.03
C LYS A 87 14.99 10.09 0.67
N ALA A 88 13.85 9.88 1.29
CA ALA A 88 13.53 8.66 2.01
C ALA A 88 12.08 8.22 1.80
N HIS A 89 11.82 6.97 2.14
CA HIS A 89 10.54 6.31 2.08
C HIS A 89 10.16 5.74 3.43
N ASP A 90 9.11 6.29 4.04
CA ASP A 90 8.70 5.95 5.40
C ASP A 90 7.25 5.44 5.41
N PRO A 91 6.90 4.47 6.28
CA PRO A 91 5.51 4.12 6.51
C PRO A 91 4.78 5.31 7.14
N LEU A 92 3.64 5.73 6.56
CA LEU A 92 2.85 6.87 7.06
C LEU A 92 2.49 6.73 8.55
N ARG A 93 2.30 5.50 9.03
CA ARG A 93 1.96 5.21 10.42
C ARG A 93 3.05 5.63 11.40
N GLU A 94 4.31 5.60 10.97
CA GLU A 94 5.46 5.93 11.80
C GLU A 94 5.81 7.43 11.71
N MET A 95 5.09 8.23 10.93
CA MET A 95 5.36 9.68 10.78
C MET A 95 4.75 10.55 11.89
N PHE A 96 3.88 10.00 12.75
CA PHE A 96 3.21 10.69 13.85
C PHE A 96 3.71 10.19 15.20
#